data_AF-A0A246DNX9-F1
#
_entry.id   AF-A0A246DNX9-F1
#
_cell.length_a   1.000
_cell.length_b   1.000
_cell.length_c   1.000
_cell.angle_alpha   90.00
_cell.angle_beta   90.00
_cell.angle_gamma   90.00
#
_symmetry.space_group_name_H-M   'P 1'
#
loop_
_entity.id
_entity.type
_entity.pdbx_description
1 polymer ?
#
loop_
_entity_poly.entity_id
_entity_poly.type
_entity_poly.pdbx_seq_one_letter_code
_entity_poly.pdbx_strand_id
1 'polypeptide(L)' 'MSDHKGARLVLDALPPADHLIADRGYDSTWFCEELEARGIEPCIPSSKSRKIPFAYDKVLYRQRHKVENLFAKLKD' A
#
# COMPACT_ATOMS: atom_id res chain seq x y z
N MET A 1 10.89 -4.34 12.92
CA MET A 1 9.41 -4.42 13.00
C MET A 1 8.94 -4.90 11.63
N SER A 2 8.04 -5.88 11.52
CA SER A 2 7.54 -6.31 10.20
C SER A 2 6.59 -5.25 9.65
N ASP A 3 6.70 -4.92 8.36
CA ASP A 3 5.87 -3.94 7.66
C ASP A 3 4.37 -4.20 7.88
N HIS A 4 3.96 -5.46 8.03
CA HIS A 4 2.58 -5.86 8.35
C HIS A 4 2.08 -5.35 9.70
N LYS A 5 2.94 -5.33 10.73
CA LYS A 5 2.58 -4.78 12.04
C LYS A 5 2.53 -3.25 11.98
N GLY A 6 3.41 -2.63 11.21
CA GLY A 6 3.39 -1.18 10.96
C GLY A 6 2.11 -0.75 10.26
N ALA A 7 1.71 -1.44 9.20
CA ALA A 7 0.49 -1.21 8.44
C ALA A 7 -0.76 -1.18 9.35
N ARG A 8 -0.83 -2.12 10.29
CA ARG A 8 -1.95 -2.22 11.22
C ARG A 8 -2.05 -1.04 12.19
N LEU A 9 -0.92 -0.43 12.56
CA LEU A 9 -0.89 0.74 13.45
C LEU A 9 -1.33 2.01 12.73
N VAL A 10 -1.05 2.12 11.43
CA VAL A 10 -1.37 3.33 10.66
C VAL A 10 -2.73 3.24 9.97
N LEU A 11 -3.31 2.05 9.86
CA LEU A 11 -4.58 1.80 9.20
C LEU A 11 -5.71 2.70 9.73
N ASP A 12 -5.82 2.86 11.06
CA ASP A 12 -6.85 3.71 11.69
C ASP A 12 -6.53 5.21 11.58
N ALA A 13 -5.29 5.56 11.27
CA ALA A 13 -4.85 6.93 11.03
C ALA A 13 -4.85 7.31 9.54
N LEU A 14 -5.24 6.39 8.64
CA LEU A 14 -5.31 6.68 7.22
C LEU A 14 -6.41 7.71 6.96
N PRO A 15 -6.11 8.79 6.21
CA PRO A 15 -7.15 9.70 5.77
C PRO A 15 -8.09 8.97 4.78
N PRO A 16 -9.34 9.46 4.62
CA PRO A 16 -10.19 9.01 3.54
C PRO A 16 -9.48 9.20 2.19
N ALA A 17 -9.40 8.13 1.40
CA ALA A 17 -8.74 8.12 0.10
C ALA A 17 -9.39 7.10 -0.80
N ASP A 18 -9.46 7.37 -2.11
CA ASP A 18 -10.02 6.41 -3.06
C ASP A 18 -9.04 5.26 -3.33
N HIS A 19 -7.73 5.53 -3.26
CA HIS A 19 -6.69 4.57 -3.59
C HIS A 19 -5.50 4.67 -2.63
N LEU A 20 -4.90 3.52 -2.32
CA LEU A 20 -3.69 3.44 -1.50
C LEU A 20 -2.54 2.82 -2.30
N ILE A 21 -1.45 3.55 -2.47
CA ILE A 21 -0.23 3.07 -3.11
C ILE A 21 0.72 2.58 -2.01
N ALA A 22 1.10 1.31 -2.03
CA ALA A 22 2.08 0.77 -1.11
C ALA A 22 3.03 -0.22 -1.80
N ASP A 23 4.18 -0.43 -1.15
CA ASP A 23 5.19 -1.36 -1.64
C ASP A 23 4.74 -2.81 -1.54
N ARG A 24 5.41 -3.68 -2.32
CA ARG A 24 5.18 -5.13 -2.32
C ARG A 24 5.21 -5.76 -0.91
N GLY A 25 5.98 -5.21 0.03
CA GLY A 25 6.03 -5.68 1.43
C GLY A 25 4.68 -5.59 2.15
N TYR A 26 3.74 -4.79 1.65
CA TYR A 26 2.39 -4.60 2.17
C TYR A 26 1.34 -5.48 1.47
N ASP A 27 1.75 -6.42 0.59
CA ASP A 27 0.85 -7.39 -0.06
C ASP A 27 0.34 -8.47 0.92
N SER A 28 -0.32 -8.03 1.97
CA SER A 28 -1.03 -8.90 2.92
C SER A 28 -2.50 -8.97 2.54
N THR A 29 -3.03 -10.19 2.43
CA THR A 29 -4.46 -10.39 2.15
C THR A 29 -5.36 -9.64 3.14
N TRP A 30 -5.09 -9.76 4.45
CA TRP A 30 -5.87 -9.05 5.48
C TRP A 30 -5.81 -7.52 5.34
N PHE A 31 -4.71 -6.98 4.81
CA PHE A 31 -4.54 -5.54 4.65
C PHE A 31 -5.31 -5.05 3.43
N CYS A 32 -5.25 -5.78 2.32
CA CYS A 32 -6.06 -5.47 1.13
C CYS A 32 -7.57 -5.56 1.44
N GLU A 33 -8.01 -6.64 2.11
CA GLU A 33 -9.42 -6.82 2.49
C GLU A 33 -9.95 -5.68 3.38
N GLU A 34 -9.14 -5.23 4.33
CA GLU A 34 -9.49 -4.15 5.24
C GLU A 34 -9.52 -2.78 4.54
N LEU A 35 -8.62 -2.55 3.58
CA LEU A 35 -8.66 -1.35 2.74
C LEU A 35 -9.92 -1.34 1.86
N GLU A 36 -10.25 -2.46 1.23
CA GLU A 36 -11.47 -2.62 0.44
C GLU A 36 -12.73 -2.42 1.30
N ALA A 37 -12.75 -2.94 2.54
CA ALA A 37 -13.85 -2.73 3.48
C ALA A 37 -14.02 -1.25 3.87
N ARG A 38 -12.94 -0.46 3.84
CA ARG A 38 -12.95 0.99 4.05
C ARG A 38 -13.25 1.79 2.77
N GLY A 39 -13.45 1.12 1.64
CA GLY A 39 -13.67 1.74 0.33
C GLY A 39 -12.40 2.32 -0.31
N ILE A 40 -11.22 1.89 0.15
CA ILE A 40 -9.92 2.31 -0.36
C ILE A 40 -9.38 1.21 -1.29
N GLU A 41 -9.14 1.51 -2.56
CA GLU A 41 -8.62 0.53 -3.51
C GLU A 41 -7.09 0.32 -3.32
N PRO A 42 -6.62 -0.90 -2.98
CA PRO A 42 -5.20 -1.15 -2.78
C PRO A 42 -4.46 -1.24 -4.12
N CYS A 43 -3.61 -0.26 -4.40
CA CYS A 43 -2.67 -0.26 -5.52
C CYS A 43 -1.30 -0.84 -5.08
N ILE A 44 -1.29 -2.15 -4.81
CA ILE A 44 -0.11 -2.85 -4.26
C ILE A 44 0.34 -3.94 -5.25
N PRO A 45 1.60 -3.94 -5.71
CA PRO A 45 2.09 -4.98 -6.60
C PRO A 45 2.21 -6.30 -5.84
N SER A 46 1.70 -7.38 -6.42
CA SER A 46 1.75 -8.68 -5.78
C SER A 46 3.17 -9.19 -5.53
N SER A 47 3.30 -9.91 -4.42
CA SER A 47 4.49 -10.66 -4.05
C SER A 47 4.72 -11.83 -5.02
N LYS A 48 5.99 -12.22 -5.21
CA LYS A 48 6.37 -13.31 -6.13
C LYS A 48 5.81 -14.68 -5.74
N SER A 49 5.41 -14.85 -4.47
CA SER A 49 4.86 -16.08 -3.93
C SER A 49 3.34 -16.20 -4.06
N ARG A 50 2.64 -15.13 -4.46
CA ARG A 50 1.19 -15.15 -4.58
C ARG A 50 0.77 -15.89 -5.85
N LYS A 51 -0.09 -16.91 -5.70
CA LYS A 51 -0.59 -17.74 -6.82
C LYS A 51 -1.46 -16.96 -7.81
N ILE A 52 -2.24 -16.00 -7.31
CA ILE A 52 -3.12 -15.14 -8.10
C ILE A 52 -2.71 -13.69 -7.80
N PRO A 53 -2.04 -13.00 -8.74
CA PRO A 53 -1.72 -11.59 -8.57
C PRO A 53 -2.99 -10.75 -8.47
N PHE A 54 -3.01 -9.79 -7.56
CA PHE A 54 -3.99 -8.71 -7.58
C PHE A 54 -3.73 -7.82 -8.80
N ALA A 55 -4.82 -7.45 -9.48
CA ALA A 55 -4.76 -6.38 -10.46
C ALA A 55 -4.46 -5.07 -9.71
N TYR A 56 -3.51 -4.30 -10.22
CA TYR A 56 -3.22 -2.97 -9.70
C TYR A 56 -2.97 -2.04 -10.88
N ASP A 57 -3.36 -0.77 -10.72
CA ASP A 57 -3.08 0.25 -11.73
C ASP A 57 -1.59 0.59 -11.75
N LYS A 58 -0.90 0.18 -12.81
CA LYS A 58 0.53 0.45 -13.02
C LYS A 58 0.84 1.94 -13.20
N VAL A 59 -0.08 2.71 -13.77
CA VAL A 59 0.06 4.16 -13.96
C VAL A 59 -0.03 4.85 -12.61
N LEU A 60 -0.98 4.44 -11.77
CA LEU A 60 -1.09 4.93 -10.41
C LEU A 60 0.11 4.53 -9.56
N TYR A 61 0.55 3.26 -9.64
CA TYR A 61 1.72 2.77 -8.92
C TYR A 61 3.03 3.49 -9.28
N ARG A 62 3.16 4.02 -10.51
CA ARG A 62 4.31 4.86 -10.88
C ARG A 62 4.40 6.11 -10.00
N GLN A 63 3.29 6.62 -9.47
CA GLN A 63 3.29 7.79 -8.60
C GLN A 63 3.92 7.54 -7.23
N ARG A 64 4.30 6.30 -6.87
CA ARG A 64 5.02 6.01 -5.61
C ARG A 64 6.29 6.84 -5.43
N HIS A 65 6.93 7.27 -6.52
CA HIS A 65 8.12 8.14 -6.46
C HIS A 65 7.83 9.45 -5.70
N LYS A 66 6.57 9.93 -5.68
CA LYS A 66 6.18 11.13 -4.93
C LYS A 66 6.29 10.90 -3.43
N VAL A 67 5.92 9.70 -2.97
CA VAL A 67 6.03 9.26 -1.58
C VAL A 67 7.51 9.07 -1.22
N GLU A 68 8.28 8.39 -2.07
CA GLU A 68 9.74 8.22 -1.89
C GLU A 68 10.46 9.58 -1.79
N ASN A 69 10.13 10.54 -2.65
CA ASN A 69 10.69 11.89 -2.64
C ASN A 69 10.32 12.65 -1.36
N LEU A 70 9.11 12.49 -0.83
CA LEU A 70 8.71 13.10 0.44
C LEU A 70 9.55 12.53 1.59
N PHE A 71 9.72 11.21 1.65
CA PHE A 71 10.57 10.58 2.66
C PHE A 71 12.04 10.94 2.53
N ALA A 72 12.56 11.12 1.30
CA ALA A 72 13.92 11.59 1.08
C ALA A 72 14.11 13.00 1.67
N LYS A 73 13.17 13.92 1.42
CA LYS A 73 13.18 15.27 1.99
C LYS A 73 13.06 15.33 3.51
N LEU A 74 12.41 14.34 4.13
CA LEU A 74 12.29 14.26 5.59
C LEU A 74 13.57 13.74 6.27
N LYS A 75 14.48 13.14 5.49
CA LYS A 75 15.75 12.59 5.98
C LYS A 75 16.93 13.53 5.75
N ASP A 76 16.78 14.50 4.86
CA ASP A 76 17.64 15.70 4.76
C ASP A 76 17.35 16.65 5.93
#